data_AF-A0A1Z5K3T3-F1
#
_entry.id   AF-A0A1Z5K3T3-F1
#
_cell.length_a   1.000
_cell.length_b   1.000
_cell.length_c   1.000
_cell.angle_alpha   90.00
_cell.angle_beta   90.00
_cell.angle_gamma   90.00
#
_symmetry.space_group_name_H-M   'P 1'
#
loop_
_entity.id
_entity.type
_entity.pdbx_description
1 polymer ?
#
loop_
_entity_poly.entity_id
_entity_poly.type
_entity_poly.pdbx_seq_one_letter_code
_entity_poly.pdbx_strand_id
1 'polypeptide(L)'
;MLLNAGYTFPINGNQFTRLKLYFRALLRQDDSLRLLLLPSYLRRYVELNNTASAVLQTDDMNCFYRAFVTIPDAAHVFKKLCIPALFIDGTFSKTHSYGGVLIPIVAADGSGGNIQIGIAWVPTESVEHFVFVLLSLRAAGIDIESIPIFTDRGHILGAAKVLLDRYNIKISIKYCLEHINRNLAHIFDLKASNPETATVRNLVGDMQNARSVGSFISACENIINLRPEDGVDIVRYLVEGIHPRHWCVFGNLASYPDSEWHEDYCTFYAGLIRRDSLSWNEFNTRHLKDEIPFGIKMPLYGFCRTNRVESACSWLAHHNIRSSPPAVAISMWLQVAKETIERYFEVVERTDGVSLLSVGARLFRDGKEKSSRCTKSRTYIYDNDFCASINSRQGATTTEHIVKVAQHNGQPVIKCCCFYSDMYAYPCAHVHCLLQHDYELVRRLCRNATESLSHSQYVRSLLNPSWAVPFV
;
A
#
# COMPACT_ATOMS: atom_id res chain seq x y z
N MET A 1 -2.61 -39.44 51.41
CA MET A 1 -1.92 -40.69 51.81
C MET A 1 -1.00 -41.18 50.67
N LEU A 2 -0.10 -40.31 50.20
CA LEU A 2 0.98 -40.61 49.23
C LEU A 2 2.16 -39.67 49.54
N LEU A 3 2.67 -39.72 50.78
CA LEU A 3 3.81 -38.92 51.25
C LEU A 3 4.92 -39.77 51.88
N ASN A 4 4.97 -41.08 51.61
CA ASN A 4 5.93 -42.00 52.24
C ASN A 4 6.68 -42.90 51.26
N ALA A 5 6.94 -42.42 50.04
CA ALA A 5 7.96 -43.02 49.19
C ALA A 5 9.07 -41.97 49.03
N GLY A 6 10.18 -42.15 49.74
CA GLY A 6 11.36 -41.29 49.75
C GLY A 6 12.12 -41.28 48.42
N TYR A 7 11.45 -40.86 47.34
CA TYR A 7 12.08 -40.49 46.09
C TYR A 7 12.34 -38.98 46.12
N THR A 8 13.53 -38.59 46.57
CA THR A 8 14.08 -37.29 46.24
C THR A 8 14.46 -37.30 44.76
N PHE A 9 13.54 -36.86 43.90
CA PHE A 9 13.96 -36.44 42.56
C PHE A 9 14.83 -35.19 42.72
N PRO A 10 16.08 -35.17 42.22
CA PRO A 10 16.88 -33.96 42.22
C PRO A 10 16.28 -33.04 41.17
N ILE A 11 15.28 -32.25 41.58
CA ILE A 11 14.82 -31.12 40.79
C ILE A 11 16.01 -30.18 40.72
N ASN A 12 16.70 -30.13 39.58
CA ASN A 12 17.84 -29.22 39.45
C ASN A 12 17.36 -27.76 39.57
N GLY A 13 18.27 -26.83 39.88
CA GLY A 13 17.91 -25.42 40.11
C GLY A 13 17.09 -24.77 38.98
N ASN A 14 17.19 -25.27 37.75
CA ASN A 14 16.42 -24.80 36.60
C ASN A 14 14.99 -25.35 36.59
N GLN A 15 14.79 -26.61 36.97
CA GLN A 15 13.46 -27.19 37.12
C GLN A 15 12.72 -26.56 38.31
N PHE A 16 13.42 -26.23 39.40
CA PHE A 16 12.83 -25.53 40.54
C PHE A 16 12.48 -24.07 40.19
N THR A 17 13.33 -23.40 39.41
CA THR A 17 13.03 -22.07 38.86
C THR A 17 11.81 -22.09 37.94
N ARG A 18 11.69 -23.10 37.06
CA ARG A 18 10.51 -23.29 36.19
C ARG A 18 9.24 -23.56 36.99
N LEU A 19 9.31 -24.39 38.04
CA LEU A 19 8.19 -24.64 38.95
C LEU A 19 7.81 -23.37 39.73
N LYS A 20 8.80 -22.59 40.18
CA LYS A 20 8.61 -21.33 40.88
C LYS A 20 8.02 -20.24 39.98
N LEU A 21 8.42 -20.19 38.70
CA LEU A 21 7.82 -19.32 37.69
C LEU A 21 6.39 -19.75 37.37
N TYR A 22 6.14 -21.07 37.25
CA TYR A 22 4.81 -21.64 37.07
C TYR A 22 3.85 -21.31 38.23
N PHE A 23 4.29 -21.49 39.49
CA PHE A 23 3.50 -21.13 40.67
C PHE A 23 3.32 -19.62 40.84
N ARG A 24 4.35 -18.82 40.53
CA ARG A 24 4.21 -17.35 40.49
C ARG A 24 3.18 -16.92 39.45
N ALA A 25 3.13 -17.61 38.32
CA ALA A 25 2.22 -17.29 37.26
C ALA A 25 0.76 -17.66 37.58
N LEU A 26 0.55 -18.81 38.23
CA LEU A 26 -0.74 -19.25 38.77
C LEU A 26 -1.28 -18.31 39.85
N LEU A 27 -0.41 -17.78 40.71
CA LEU A 27 -0.78 -16.91 41.83
C LEU A 27 -0.99 -15.44 41.46
N ARG A 28 -0.50 -14.98 40.28
CA ARG A 28 -0.55 -13.56 39.87
C ARG A 28 -1.44 -13.24 38.67
N GLN A 29 -2.15 -14.22 38.09
CA GLN A 29 -2.74 -14.08 36.74
C GLN A 29 -1.69 -13.59 35.72
N ASP A 30 -0.46 -14.10 35.85
CA ASP A 30 0.74 -13.59 35.19
C ASP A 30 0.77 -14.00 33.71
N ASP A 31 1.16 -13.07 32.84
CA ASP A 31 1.10 -13.21 31.38
C ASP A 31 2.04 -14.31 30.83
N SER A 32 2.97 -14.80 31.65
CA SER A 32 3.86 -15.92 31.31
C SER A 32 3.13 -17.25 31.07
N LEU A 33 2.01 -17.53 31.75
CA LEU A 33 1.18 -18.72 31.44
C LEU A 33 0.45 -18.57 30.10
N ARG A 34 0.09 -17.34 29.71
CA ARG A 34 -0.61 -17.08 28.44
C ARG A 34 0.31 -17.30 27.24
N LEU A 35 1.60 -17.00 27.38
CA LEU A 35 2.60 -17.30 26.35
C LEU A 35 2.81 -18.81 26.16
N LEU A 36 2.70 -19.63 27.23
CA LEU A 36 2.76 -21.10 27.11
C LEU A 36 1.57 -21.69 26.35
N LEU A 37 0.40 -21.04 26.40
CA LEU A 37 -0.79 -21.46 25.67
C LEU A 37 -0.81 -20.96 24.22
N LEU A 38 0.05 -20.01 23.88
CA LEU A 38 0.06 -19.38 22.55
C LEU A 38 0.27 -20.37 21.40
N PRO A 39 1.21 -21.35 21.47
CA PRO A 39 1.35 -22.34 20.40
C PRO A 39 0.06 -23.16 20.18
N SER A 40 -0.58 -23.65 21.25
CA SER A 40 -1.82 -24.41 21.15
C SER A 40 -2.98 -23.55 20.65
N TYR A 41 -3.05 -22.28 21.09
CA TYR A 41 -4.06 -21.33 20.65
C TYR A 41 -3.93 -21.03 19.15
N LEU A 42 -2.73 -20.69 18.66
CA LEU A 42 -2.49 -20.40 17.25
C LEU A 42 -2.71 -21.62 16.36
N ARG A 43 -2.30 -22.82 16.83
CA ARG A 43 -2.59 -24.06 16.12
C ARG A 43 -4.10 -24.28 15.99
N ARG A 44 -4.83 -24.14 17.10
CA ARG A 44 -6.29 -24.27 17.09
C ARG A 44 -6.97 -23.23 16.20
N TYR A 45 -6.44 -22.00 16.19
CA TYR A 45 -6.91 -20.93 15.32
C TYR A 45 -6.78 -21.31 13.84
N VAL A 46 -5.60 -21.78 13.41
CA VAL A 46 -5.37 -22.22 12.02
C VAL A 46 -6.15 -23.49 11.67
N GLU A 47 -6.29 -24.44 12.60
CA GLU A 47 -7.14 -25.63 12.39
C GLU A 47 -8.60 -25.27 12.12
N LEU A 48 -9.13 -24.27 12.83
CA LEU A 48 -10.50 -23.79 12.66
C LEU A 48 -10.65 -22.82 11.46
N ASN A 49 -9.53 -22.26 10.98
CA ASN A 49 -9.49 -21.27 9.91
C ASN A 49 -8.33 -21.63 8.97
N ASN A 50 -8.53 -22.65 8.13
CA ASN A 50 -7.47 -23.22 7.28
C ASN A 50 -6.89 -22.24 6.23
N THR A 51 -7.55 -21.10 6.03
CA THR A 51 -7.11 -20.00 5.15
C THR A 51 -6.35 -18.90 5.90
N ALA A 52 -6.29 -18.96 7.23
CA ALA A 52 -5.47 -18.06 8.04
C ALA A 52 -4.04 -18.60 8.16
N SER A 53 -3.08 -17.68 8.31
CA SER A 53 -1.68 -18.00 8.56
C SER A 53 -1.27 -17.54 9.95
N ALA A 54 -0.57 -18.41 10.67
CA ALA A 54 0.08 -18.07 11.92
C ALA A 54 1.48 -18.68 11.96
N VAL A 55 2.48 -17.86 12.27
CA VAL A 55 3.86 -18.29 12.45
C VAL A 55 4.28 -17.86 13.85
N LEU A 56 4.82 -18.81 14.61
CA LEU A 56 5.37 -18.56 15.94
C LEU A 56 6.79 -19.11 15.99
N GLN A 57 7.72 -18.28 16.41
CA GLN A 57 9.10 -18.66 16.65
C GLN A 57 9.47 -18.38 18.09
N THR A 58 10.18 -19.33 18.70
CA THR A 58 10.82 -19.18 20.00
C THR A 58 12.32 -18.95 19.83
N ASP A 59 12.96 -18.38 20.84
CA ASP A 59 14.41 -18.31 20.92
C ASP A 59 15.03 -19.65 21.38
N ASP A 60 16.34 -19.66 21.57
CA ASP A 60 17.13 -20.79 22.07
C ASP A 60 16.74 -21.22 23.50
N MET A 61 16.10 -20.34 24.25
CA MET A 61 15.60 -20.59 25.60
C MET A 61 14.13 -21.05 25.64
N ASN A 62 13.52 -21.28 24.47
CA ASN A 62 12.09 -21.56 24.29
C ASN A 62 11.17 -20.43 24.80
N CYS A 63 11.67 -19.20 24.84
CA CYS A 63 10.87 -18.01 25.12
C CYS A 63 10.26 -17.47 23.82
N PHE A 64 9.17 -16.71 23.95
CA PHE A 64 8.54 -16.04 22.82
C PHE A 64 9.56 -15.12 22.14
N TYR A 65 9.82 -15.33 20.85
CA TYR A 65 10.74 -14.49 20.09
C TYR A 65 9.98 -13.59 19.12
N ARG A 66 9.19 -14.18 18.21
CA ARG A 66 8.35 -13.43 17.27
C ARG A 66 7.13 -14.23 16.84
N ALA A 67 6.07 -13.52 16.47
CA ALA A 67 4.89 -14.12 15.88
C ALA A 67 4.35 -13.28 14.72
N PHE A 68 3.67 -13.93 13.79
CA PHE A 68 2.91 -13.33 12.71
C PHE A 68 1.56 -14.01 12.63
N VAL A 69 0.49 -13.24 12.46
CA VAL A 69 -0.89 -13.76 12.34
C VAL A 69 -1.62 -12.98 11.27
N THR A 70 -2.37 -13.66 10.40
CA THR A 70 -3.32 -13.05 9.47
C THR A 70 -4.75 -13.30 9.88
N ILE A 71 -5.66 -12.53 9.29
CA ILE A 71 -7.09 -12.88 9.29
C ILE A 71 -7.31 -14.13 8.41
N PRO A 72 -8.45 -14.85 8.56
CA PRO A 72 -8.84 -15.87 7.61
C PRO A 72 -9.06 -15.25 6.22
N ASP A 73 -8.70 -15.99 5.17
CA ASP A 73 -8.89 -15.57 3.79
C ASP A 73 -8.22 -14.23 3.43
N ALA A 74 -7.13 -13.87 4.11
CA ALA A 74 -6.46 -12.58 3.95
C ALA A 74 -6.17 -12.22 2.48
N ALA A 75 -5.70 -13.18 1.68
CA ALA A 75 -5.44 -12.96 0.26
C ALA A 75 -6.72 -12.73 -0.57
N HIS A 76 -7.79 -13.46 -0.26
CA HIS A 76 -9.08 -13.28 -0.92
C HIS A 76 -9.69 -11.92 -0.55
N VAL A 77 -9.69 -11.58 0.74
CA VAL A 77 -10.15 -10.29 1.27
C VAL A 77 -9.37 -9.14 0.63
N PHE A 78 -8.04 -9.23 0.59
CA PHE A 78 -7.19 -8.24 -0.05
C PHE A 78 -7.54 -8.07 -1.53
N LYS A 79 -7.57 -9.17 -2.29
CA LYS A 79 -7.86 -9.13 -3.74
C LYS A 79 -9.26 -8.60 -4.07
N LYS A 80 -10.26 -8.88 -3.23
CA LYS A 80 -11.67 -8.55 -3.51
C LYS A 80 -12.08 -7.17 -2.98
N LEU A 81 -11.54 -6.77 -1.84
CA LEU A 81 -12.03 -5.61 -1.09
C LEU A 81 -11.02 -4.46 -1.02
N CYS A 82 -9.75 -4.71 -1.34
CA CYS A 82 -8.69 -3.74 -1.14
C CYS A 82 -8.19 -3.12 -2.44
N ILE A 83 -7.69 -1.90 -2.31
CA ILE A 83 -6.74 -1.32 -3.24
C ILE A 83 -5.49 -2.22 -3.23
N PRO A 84 -4.93 -2.61 -4.40
CA PRO A 84 -3.78 -3.50 -4.47
C PRO A 84 -2.51 -2.78 -4.02
N ALA A 85 -2.40 -2.50 -2.73
CA ALA A 85 -1.26 -1.89 -2.07
C ALA A 85 -1.30 -2.23 -0.57
N LEU A 86 -0.12 -2.46 -0.01
CA LEU A 86 0.04 -2.66 1.42
C LEU A 86 0.71 -1.47 2.06
N PHE A 87 0.40 -1.24 3.33
CA PHE A 87 1.05 -0.27 4.17
C PHE A 87 1.60 -1.02 5.38
N ILE A 88 2.93 -1.00 5.52
CA ILE A 88 3.65 -1.78 6.52
C ILE A 88 4.66 -0.86 7.19
N ASP A 89 4.54 -0.71 8.50
CA ASP A 89 5.45 0.10 9.32
C ASP A 89 5.40 -0.37 10.77
N GLY A 90 6.46 -0.11 11.54
CA GLY A 90 6.61 -0.55 12.91
C GLY A 90 5.96 0.40 13.92
N THR A 91 5.48 -0.14 15.03
CA THR A 91 5.13 0.67 16.21
C THR A 91 5.53 -0.02 17.50
N PHE A 92 6.13 0.73 18.41
CA PHE A 92 6.55 0.18 19.70
C PHE A 92 5.35 -0.34 20.50
N SER A 93 5.54 -1.50 21.12
CA SER A 93 4.72 -1.96 22.23
C SER A 93 4.78 -0.94 23.38
N LYS A 94 3.66 -0.80 24.09
CA LYS A 94 3.51 0.03 25.29
C LYS A 94 3.44 -0.79 26.57
N THR A 95 3.40 -2.12 26.49
CA THR A 95 3.40 -2.98 27.68
C THR A 95 4.80 -3.13 28.25
N HIS A 96 4.92 -3.10 29.58
CA HIS A 96 6.18 -3.39 30.27
C HIS A 96 6.60 -4.86 30.15
N SER A 97 5.66 -5.75 29.82
CA SER A 97 5.91 -7.20 29.67
C SER A 97 6.56 -7.57 28.34
N TYR A 98 6.56 -6.66 27.37
CA TYR A 98 7.10 -6.88 26.04
C TYR A 98 7.59 -5.56 25.44
N GLY A 99 8.91 -5.37 25.44
CA GLY A 99 9.58 -4.17 24.88
C GLY A 99 9.75 -4.18 23.36
N GLY A 100 9.04 -5.05 22.63
CA GLY A 100 9.20 -5.22 21.19
C GLY A 100 8.36 -4.25 20.34
N VAL A 101 8.30 -4.56 19.05
CA VAL A 101 7.61 -3.81 18.00
C VAL A 101 6.45 -4.63 17.45
N LEU A 102 5.35 -3.96 17.16
CA LEU A 102 4.23 -4.49 16.39
C LEU A 102 4.36 -3.96 14.96
N ILE A 103 4.26 -4.85 13.96
CA ILE A 103 4.27 -4.49 12.55
C ILE A 103 2.89 -4.83 11.98
N PRO A 104 1.90 -3.92 12.02
CA PRO A 104 0.63 -4.12 11.34
C PRO A 104 0.80 -4.17 9.82
N ILE A 105 0.03 -5.04 9.18
CA ILE A 105 -0.09 -5.14 7.72
C ILE A 105 -1.46 -4.61 7.35
N VAL A 106 -1.48 -3.41 6.78
CA VAL A 106 -2.69 -2.66 6.49
C VAL A 106 -2.89 -2.63 4.99
N ALA A 107 -4.11 -2.89 4.55
CA ALA A 107 -4.59 -2.60 3.21
C ALA A 107 -5.63 -1.49 3.27
N ALA A 108 -5.80 -0.75 2.18
CA ALA A 108 -6.89 0.21 2.06
C ALA A 108 -8.06 -0.46 1.35
N ASP A 109 -9.29 -0.27 1.81
CA ASP A 109 -10.47 -0.73 1.08
C ASP A 109 -10.81 0.19 -0.11
N GLY A 110 -11.74 -0.24 -0.97
CA GLY A 110 -12.23 0.58 -2.09
C GLY A 110 -12.83 1.93 -1.69
N SER A 111 -13.38 2.06 -0.47
CA SER A 111 -13.91 3.32 0.09
C SER A 111 -12.82 4.23 0.69
N GLY A 112 -11.59 3.72 0.81
CA GLY A 112 -10.49 4.40 1.47
C GLY A 112 -10.48 4.25 2.98
N GLY A 113 -11.17 3.26 3.54
CA GLY A 113 -10.99 2.78 4.92
C GLY A 113 -9.77 1.86 5.05
N ASN A 114 -9.43 1.47 6.28
CA ASN A 114 -8.28 0.61 6.56
C ASN A 114 -8.76 -0.79 6.95
N ILE A 115 -8.17 -1.81 6.34
CA ILE A 115 -8.34 -3.22 6.69
C ILE A 115 -7.01 -3.75 7.16
N GLN A 116 -6.94 -4.25 8.40
CA GLN A 116 -5.76 -4.97 8.87
C GLN A 116 -5.88 -6.43 8.44
N ILE A 117 -5.02 -6.85 7.52
CA ILE A 117 -5.03 -8.22 6.99
C ILE A 117 -4.07 -9.14 7.76
N GLY A 118 -3.14 -8.56 8.51
CA GLY A 118 -2.23 -9.27 9.38
C GLY A 118 -1.48 -8.35 10.33
N ILE A 119 -0.72 -8.95 11.23
CA ILE A 119 0.13 -8.25 12.19
C ILE A 119 1.26 -9.16 12.66
N ALA A 120 2.42 -8.58 12.93
CA ALA A 120 3.54 -9.27 13.56
C ALA A 120 3.93 -8.64 14.89
N TRP A 121 4.41 -9.47 15.81
CA TRP A 121 5.12 -9.07 17.02
C TRP A 121 6.57 -9.51 16.87
N VAL A 122 7.49 -8.55 16.86
CA VAL A 122 8.93 -8.79 16.69
C VAL A 122 9.71 -8.05 17.79
N PRO A 123 10.87 -8.56 18.22
CA PRO A 123 11.59 -8.00 19.37
C PRO A 123 12.15 -6.60 19.09
N THR A 124 12.45 -6.32 17.82
CA THR A 124 12.94 -5.02 17.36
C THR A 124 12.57 -4.86 15.89
N GLU A 125 12.60 -3.63 15.41
CA GLU A 125 12.55 -3.36 13.98
C GLU A 125 13.94 -3.61 13.38
N SER A 126 14.06 -4.62 12.51
CA SER A 126 15.32 -4.95 11.84
C SER A 126 15.07 -5.53 10.45
N VAL A 127 16.14 -5.59 9.65
CA VAL A 127 16.10 -6.21 8.31
C VAL A 127 15.58 -7.65 8.38
N GLU A 128 16.07 -8.43 9.34
CA GLU A 128 15.68 -9.83 9.54
C GLU A 128 14.19 -9.96 9.84
N HIS A 129 13.66 -9.08 10.70
CA HIS A 129 12.26 -9.10 11.10
C HIS A 129 11.32 -8.68 9.96
N PHE A 130 11.73 -7.74 9.11
CA PHE A 130 10.96 -7.43 7.89
C PHE A 130 11.01 -8.56 6.86
N VAL A 131 12.16 -9.24 6.68
CA VAL A 131 12.22 -10.45 5.84
C VAL A 131 11.25 -11.52 6.36
N PHE A 132 11.23 -11.75 7.67
CA PHE A 132 10.27 -12.66 8.31
C PHE A 132 8.82 -12.28 8.01
N VAL A 133 8.45 -11.00 8.15
CA VAL A 133 7.08 -10.52 7.87
C VAL A 133 6.71 -10.72 6.40
N LEU A 134 7.59 -10.34 5.47
CA LEU A 134 7.33 -10.40 4.03
C LEU A 134 7.22 -11.85 3.53
N LEU A 135 8.10 -12.74 3.99
CA LEU A 135 7.99 -14.17 3.68
C LEU A 135 6.72 -14.79 4.28
N SER A 136 6.32 -14.36 5.48
CA SER A 136 5.09 -14.83 6.11
C SER A 136 3.83 -14.36 5.35
N LEU A 137 3.84 -13.14 4.82
CA LEU A 137 2.77 -12.65 3.93
C LEU A 137 2.69 -13.45 2.64
N ARG A 138 3.84 -13.73 2.00
CA ARG A 138 3.90 -14.56 0.80
C ARG A 138 3.37 -15.97 1.08
N ALA A 139 3.76 -16.57 2.20
CA ALA A 139 3.25 -17.87 2.64
C ALA A 139 1.74 -17.86 2.94
N ALA A 140 1.19 -16.71 3.35
CA ALA A 140 -0.25 -16.51 3.52
C ALA A 140 -1.01 -16.27 2.19
N GLY A 141 -0.33 -16.41 1.04
CA GLY A 141 -0.94 -16.27 -0.28
C GLY A 141 -1.06 -14.82 -0.79
N ILE A 142 -0.43 -13.86 -0.11
CA ILE A 142 -0.36 -12.47 -0.59
C ILE A 142 0.76 -12.36 -1.62
N ASP A 143 0.42 -11.95 -2.84
CA ASP A 143 1.41 -11.64 -3.88
C ASP A 143 2.05 -10.28 -3.61
N ILE A 144 3.17 -10.30 -2.89
CA ILE A 144 3.96 -9.12 -2.52
C ILE A 144 4.84 -8.58 -3.67
N GLU A 145 4.98 -9.31 -4.78
CA GLU A 145 5.80 -8.91 -5.93
C GLU A 145 4.99 -8.01 -6.88
N SER A 146 3.69 -8.29 -6.99
CA SER A 146 2.76 -7.57 -7.86
C SER A 146 2.02 -6.41 -7.21
N ILE A 147 2.44 -5.93 -6.04
CA ILE A 147 1.83 -4.79 -5.36
C ILE A 147 2.87 -3.82 -4.77
N PRO A 148 2.59 -2.51 -4.74
CA PRO A 148 3.39 -1.56 -3.99
C PRO A 148 3.22 -1.76 -2.47
N ILE A 149 4.34 -1.71 -1.76
CA ILE A 149 4.39 -1.71 -0.29
C ILE A 149 4.83 -0.32 0.17
N PHE A 150 3.91 0.40 0.80
CA PHE A 150 4.14 1.71 1.39
C PHE A 150 4.69 1.59 2.80
N THR A 151 5.76 2.31 3.07
CA THR A 151 6.52 2.19 4.32
C THR A 151 7.38 3.43 4.56
N ASP A 152 8.05 3.50 5.72
CA ASP A 152 9.10 4.48 5.98
C ASP A 152 10.43 4.07 5.31
N ARG A 153 11.37 4.99 5.19
CA ARG A 153 12.75 4.65 4.87
C ARG A 153 13.36 3.88 6.05
N GLY A 154 14.02 2.76 5.79
CA GLY A 154 14.65 2.00 6.88
C GLY A 154 14.87 0.52 6.57
N HIS A 155 14.64 -0.32 7.57
CA HIS A 155 15.02 -1.73 7.56
C HIS A 155 14.34 -2.56 6.47
N ILE A 156 13.13 -2.18 6.03
CA ILE A 156 12.43 -2.86 4.94
C ILE A 156 13.18 -2.74 3.60
N LEU A 157 14.02 -1.71 3.42
CA LEU A 157 14.88 -1.56 2.25
C LEU A 157 15.97 -2.64 2.23
N GLY A 158 16.62 -2.85 3.37
CA GLY A 158 17.54 -3.96 3.55
C GLY A 158 16.83 -5.31 3.37
N ALA A 159 15.57 -5.42 3.79
CA ALA A 159 14.78 -6.63 3.58
C ALA A 159 14.48 -6.87 2.10
N ALA A 160 14.16 -5.83 1.32
CA ALA A 160 13.98 -5.95 -0.14
C ALA A 160 15.24 -6.48 -0.82
N LYS A 161 16.42 -5.98 -0.41
CA LYS A 161 17.70 -6.45 -0.94
C LYS A 161 17.93 -7.93 -0.60
N VAL A 162 17.74 -8.33 0.66
CA VAL A 162 17.87 -9.74 1.07
C VAL A 162 16.89 -10.64 0.32
N LEU A 163 15.65 -10.18 0.10
CA LEU A 163 14.63 -10.90 -0.66
C LEU A 163 15.04 -11.10 -2.12
N LEU A 164 15.59 -10.06 -2.76
CA LEU A 164 16.10 -10.18 -4.12
C LEU A 164 17.30 -11.13 -4.18
N ASP A 165 18.33 -10.88 -3.36
CA ASP A 165 19.62 -11.57 -3.44
C ASP A 165 19.53 -13.05 -3.06
N ARG A 166 18.70 -13.40 -2.06
CA ARG A 166 18.65 -14.77 -1.52
C ARG A 166 17.46 -15.59 -1.98
N TYR A 167 16.35 -14.93 -2.33
CA TYR A 167 15.10 -15.61 -2.65
C TYR A 167 14.60 -15.29 -4.07
N ASN A 168 15.28 -14.41 -4.81
CA ASN A 168 14.83 -13.90 -6.11
C ASN A 168 13.40 -13.32 -6.05
N ILE A 169 13.05 -12.70 -4.92
CA ILE A 169 11.75 -12.07 -4.69
C ILE A 169 11.93 -10.56 -4.87
N LYS A 170 11.28 -10.00 -5.89
CA LYS A 170 11.40 -8.57 -6.21
C LYS A 170 10.17 -7.81 -5.73
N ILE A 171 10.30 -7.06 -4.64
CA ILE A 171 9.21 -6.24 -4.11
C ILE A 171 9.30 -4.78 -4.57
N SER A 172 8.15 -4.11 -4.61
CA SER A 172 8.04 -2.70 -5.03
C SER A 172 7.81 -1.79 -3.83
N ILE A 173 8.90 -1.25 -3.24
CA ILE A 173 8.78 -0.34 -2.09
C ILE A 173 8.42 1.07 -2.54
N LYS A 174 7.48 1.69 -1.82
CA LYS A 174 7.09 3.09 -1.96
C LYS A 174 7.21 3.84 -0.62
N TYR A 175 7.76 5.04 -0.64
CA TYR A 175 7.86 5.87 0.55
C TYR A 175 6.58 6.62 0.82
N CYS A 176 6.20 6.59 2.09
CA CYS A 176 5.06 7.34 2.59
C CYS A 176 5.37 8.85 2.63
N LEU A 177 4.46 9.65 2.09
CA LEU A 177 4.56 11.11 2.01
C LEU A 177 4.66 11.76 3.39
N GLU A 178 3.91 11.22 4.37
CA GLU A 178 3.98 11.75 5.74
C GLU A 178 5.34 11.50 6.38
N HIS A 179 5.98 10.38 6.08
CA HIS A 179 7.34 10.11 6.53
C HIS A 179 8.35 11.06 5.88
N ILE A 180 8.23 11.27 4.56
CA ILE A 180 9.03 12.27 3.85
C ILE A 180 8.86 13.65 4.49
N ASN A 181 7.62 14.08 4.72
CA ASN A 181 7.33 15.39 5.32
C ASN A 181 7.85 15.50 6.77
N ARG A 182 7.77 14.43 7.58
CA ARG A 182 8.34 14.43 8.95
C ARG A 182 9.86 14.54 8.91
N ASN A 183 10.52 13.82 8.01
CA ASN A 183 11.97 13.90 7.85
C ASN A 183 12.40 15.30 7.39
N LEU A 184 11.68 15.91 6.45
CA LEU A 184 11.92 17.30 6.06
C LEU A 184 11.74 18.27 7.22
N ALA A 185 10.65 18.14 7.97
CA ALA A 185 10.39 19.00 9.12
C ALA A 185 11.46 18.89 10.20
N HIS A 186 11.99 17.69 10.42
CA HIS A 186 13.08 17.47 11.37
C HIS A 186 14.42 18.04 10.87
N ILE A 187 14.78 17.81 9.60
CA ILE A 187 16.08 18.20 9.05
C ILE A 187 16.18 19.73 8.83
N PHE A 188 15.08 20.36 8.42
CA PHE A 188 15.06 21.77 8.01
C PHE A 188 14.25 22.66 8.99
N ASP A 189 14.01 22.20 10.23
CA ASP A 189 13.26 22.91 11.29
C ASP A 189 11.90 23.48 10.82
N LEU A 190 11.15 22.75 9.99
CA LEU A 190 9.85 23.20 9.48
C LEU A 190 8.78 23.04 10.56
N LYS A 191 8.52 24.12 11.31
CA LYS A 191 7.57 24.13 12.43
C LYS A 191 6.12 24.08 11.95
N ALA A 192 5.31 23.23 12.56
CA ALA A 192 3.89 23.07 12.22
C ALA A 192 3.06 24.36 12.38
N SER A 193 3.49 25.28 13.25
CA SER A 193 2.85 26.58 13.44
C SER A 193 3.10 27.58 12.32
N ASN A 194 4.10 27.35 11.46
CA ASN A 194 4.41 28.22 10.34
C ASN A 194 3.51 27.85 9.13
N PRO A 195 2.68 28.78 8.61
CA PRO A 195 1.88 28.54 7.41
C PRO A 195 2.71 28.08 6.20
N GLU A 196 3.95 28.54 6.11
CA GLU A 196 4.88 28.14 5.05
C GLU A 196 5.18 26.64 5.08
N THR A 197 5.29 26.03 6.25
CA THR A 197 5.45 24.57 6.41
C THR A 197 4.30 23.82 5.74
N ALA A 198 3.07 24.33 5.84
CA ALA A 198 1.92 23.73 5.16
C ALA A 198 2.04 23.85 3.64
N THR A 199 2.53 25.00 3.14
CA THR A 199 2.81 25.20 1.71
C THR A 199 3.91 24.26 1.20
N VAL A 200 5.02 24.12 1.92
CA VAL A 200 6.09 23.15 1.58
C VAL A 200 5.53 21.74 1.53
N ARG A 201 4.76 21.31 2.53
CA ARG A 201 4.12 19.98 2.54
C ARG A 201 3.18 19.76 1.37
N ASN A 202 2.43 20.79 0.96
CA ASN A 202 1.57 20.73 -0.22
C ASN A 202 2.40 20.59 -1.51
N LEU A 203 3.48 21.36 -1.66
CA LEU A 203 4.37 21.27 -2.81
C LEU A 203 5.08 19.90 -2.89
N VAL A 204 5.48 19.31 -1.77
CA VAL A 204 6.00 17.93 -1.75
C VAL A 204 4.90 16.92 -2.13
N GLY A 205 3.66 17.17 -1.72
CA GLY A 205 2.50 16.43 -2.21
C GLY A 205 2.31 16.55 -3.73
N ASP A 206 2.50 17.75 -4.29
CA ASP A 206 2.44 18.02 -5.73
C ASP A 206 3.57 17.30 -6.47
N MET A 207 4.78 17.25 -5.90
CA MET A 207 5.90 16.45 -6.41
C MET A 207 5.55 14.95 -6.46
N GLN A 208 4.99 14.39 -5.38
CA GLN A 208 4.54 13.00 -5.36
C GLN A 208 3.45 12.74 -6.42
N ASN A 209 2.52 13.68 -6.58
CA ASN A 209 1.40 13.57 -7.52
C ASN A 209 1.74 13.96 -8.96
N ALA A 210 2.96 14.43 -9.20
CA ALA A 210 3.40 14.89 -10.51
C ALA A 210 3.29 13.76 -11.54
N ARG A 211 2.64 14.10 -12.67
CA ARG A 211 2.37 13.16 -13.77
C ARG A 211 3.41 13.22 -14.89
N SER A 212 4.27 14.22 -14.85
CA SER A 212 5.43 14.38 -15.74
C SER A 212 6.59 14.93 -14.91
N VAL A 213 7.80 14.78 -15.45
CA VAL A 213 9.01 15.36 -14.85
C VAL A 213 8.94 16.89 -14.83
N GLY A 214 8.33 17.52 -15.84
CA GLY A 214 8.14 18.98 -15.86
C GLY A 214 7.26 19.50 -14.72
N SER A 215 6.14 18.83 -14.41
CA SER A 215 5.31 19.22 -13.25
C SER A 215 6.03 18.99 -11.92
N PHE A 216 6.85 17.95 -11.83
CA PHE A 216 7.69 17.69 -10.67
C PHE A 216 8.73 18.81 -10.47
N ILE A 217 9.43 19.19 -11.54
CA ILE A 217 10.44 20.27 -11.53
C ILE A 217 9.78 21.59 -11.14
N SER A 218 8.63 21.93 -11.71
CA SER A 218 7.90 23.16 -11.35
C SER A 218 7.56 23.21 -9.86
N ALA A 219 7.15 22.09 -9.25
CA ALA A 219 6.93 22.03 -7.81
C ALA A 219 8.23 22.21 -7.00
N CYS A 220 9.37 21.70 -7.50
CA CYS A 220 10.68 21.94 -6.89
C CYS A 220 11.06 23.44 -6.93
N GLU A 221 10.92 24.07 -8.09
CA GLU A 221 11.19 25.50 -8.27
C GLU A 221 10.33 26.36 -7.35
N ASN A 222 9.06 25.99 -7.15
CA ASN A 222 8.19 26.65 -6.20
C ASN A 222 8.69 26.55 -4.75
N ILE A 223 9.29 25.43 -4.34
CA ILE A 223 9.93 25.32 -3.01
C ILE A 223 11.16 26.23 -2.93
N ILE A 224 12.00 26.25 -3.97
CA ILE A 224 13.20 27.09 -4.02
C ILE A 224 12.84 28.58 -3.94
N ASN A 225 11.80 28.99 -4.66
CA ASN A 225 11.33 30.38 -4.65
C ASN A 225 10.65 30.75 -3.33
N LEU A 226 9.95 29.80 -2.70
CA LEU A 226 9.30 30.01 -1.40
C LEU A 226 10.32 30.18 -0.28
N ARG A 227 11.42 29.42 -0.32
CA ARG A 227 12.50 29.43 0.68
C ARG A 227 13.87 29.67 0.03
N PRO A 228 14.23 30.93 -0.32
CA PRO A 228 15.50 31.21 -0.97
C PRO A 228 16.74 30.82 -0.16
N GLU A 229 16.62 30.76 1.17
CA GLU A 229 17.72 30.46 2.09
C GLU A 229 18.14 28.98 2.11
N ASP A 230 17.21 28.05 1.99
CA ASP A 230 17.46 26.60 2.12
C ASP A 230 16.61 25.72 1.20
N GLY A 231 15.76 26.30 0.35
CA GLY A 231 14.87 25.57 -0.55
C GLY A 231 15.63 24.71 -1.56
N VAL A 232 16.82 25.14 -1.99
CA VAL A 232 17.72 24.32 -2.80
C VAL A 232 18.18 23.08 -2.03
N ASP A 233 18.49 23.20 -0.74
CA ASP A 233 18.92 22.06 0.08
C ASP A 233 17.76 21.10 0.37
N ILE A 234 16.54 21.62 0.57
CA ILE A 234 15.32 20.81 0.69
C ILE A 234 15.09 19.99 -0.58
N VAL A 235 15.10 20.63 -1.75
CA VAL A 235 14.90 19.95 -3.03
C VAL A 235 16.03 18.95 -3.28
N ARG A 236 17.29 19.32 -3.02
CA ARG A 236 18.43 18.42 -3.16
C ARG A 236 18.27 17.18 -2.28
N TYR A 237 17.84 17.33 -1.02
CA TYR A 237 17.58 16.19 -0.12
C TYR A 237 16.55 15.21 -0.69
N LEU A 238 15.50 15.70 -1.36
CA LEU A 238 14.47 14.86 -1.97
C LEU A 238 14.96 14.18 -3.24
N VAL A 239 15.60 14.94 -4.13
CA VAL A 239 16.02 14.48 -5.47
C VAL A 239 17.22 13.54 -5.38
N GLU A 240 18.19 13.83 -4.51
CA GLU A 240 19.33 12.95 -4.26
C GLU A 240 18.95 11.76 -3.39
N GLY A 241 18.08 11.97 -2.39
CA GLY A 241 17.79 10.97 -1.38
C GLY A 241 16.67 9.99 -1.74
N ILE A 242 15.92 10.20 -2.83
CA ILE A 242 14.83 9.31 -3.22
C ILE A 242 14.70 9.20 -4.74
N HIS A 243 14.87 7.99 -5.26
CA HIS A 243 14.54 7.73 -6.66
C HIS A 243 13.04 7.98 -6.94
N PRO A 244 12.66 8.67 -8.04
CA PRO A 244 11.26 8.91 -8.41
C PRO A 244 10.35 7.66 -8.43
N ARG A 245 10.89 6.48 -8.75
CA ARG A 245 10.15 5.21 -8.73
C ARG A 245 9.67 4.81 -7.35
N HIS A 246 10.26 5.32 -6.28
CA HIS A 246 9.86 5.00 -4.91
C HIS A 246 8.81 5.95 -4.34
N TRP A 247 8.45 7.05 -5.00
CA TRP A 247 7.48 7.97 -4.37
C TRP A 247 6.69 8.87 -5.32
N CYS A 248 7.11 9.01 -6.58
CA CYS A 248 6.43 9.85 -7.56
C CYS A 248 5.54 9.04 -8.50
N VAL A 249 4.43 9.65 -8.87
CA VAL A 249 3.47 9.13 -9.84
C VAL A 249 4.10 8.93 -11.22
N PHE A 250 4.79 9.94 -11.77
CA PHE A 250 5.37 9.85 -13.12
C PHE A 250 6.40 8.71 -13.24
N GLY A 251 7.21 8.48 -12.20
CA GLY A 251 8.18 7.39 -12.19
C GLY A 251 7.54 5.99 -12.24
N ASN A 252 6.24 5.89 -11.96
CA ASN A 252 5.52 4.62 -11.92
C ASN A 252 4.40 4.50 -12.96
N LEU A 253 4.28 5.46 -13.86
CA LEU A 253 3.38 5.36 -15.01
C LEU A 253 3.88 4.30 -15.98
N ALA A 254 3.00 3.35 -16.33
CA ALA A 254 3.34 2.31 -17.31
C ALA A 254 3.54 2.91 -18.71
N SER A 255 2.76 3.92 -19.07
CA SER A 255 2.84 4.66 -20.33
C SER A 255 4.03 5.62 -20.42
N TYR A 256 4.70 5.91 -19.30
CA TYR A 256 5.79 6.89 -19.25
C TYR A 256 7.11 6.16 -18.89
N PRO A 257 7.82 5.61 -19.89
CA PRO A 257 9.04 4.84 -19.65
C PRO A 257 10.13 5.70 -19.02
N ASP A 258 11.04 5.02 -18.33
CA ASP A 258 12.16 5.60 -17.61
C ASP A 258 13.02 6.51 -18.51
N SER A 259 13.25 6.09 -19.76
CA SER A 259 13.98 6.86 -20.78
C SER A 259 13.37 8.22 -21.15
N GLU A 260 12.07 8.43 -20.91
CA GLU A 260 11.39 9.68 -21.29
C GLU A 260 11.49 10.79 -20.21
N TRP A 261 12.01 10.48 -19.02
CA TRP A 261 12.16 11.48 -17.96
C TRP A 261 13.54 11.53 -17.32
N HIS A 262 14.39 10.51 -17.53
CA HIS A 262 15.74 10.47 -16.94
C HIS A 262 16.59 11.68 -17.28
N GLU A 263 16.62 12.09 -18.56
CA GLU A 263 17.49 13.18 -19.03
C GLU A 263 17.08 14.53 -18.43
N ASP A 264 15.79 14.86 -18.46
CA ASP A 264 15.25 16.07 -17.84
C ASP A 264 15.52 16.10 -16.33
N TYR A 265 15.34 14.96 -15.66
CA TYR A 265 15.58 14.83 -14.23
C TYR A 265 17.06 15.02 -13.87
N CYS A 266 17.96 14.40 -14.64
CA CYS A 266 19.41 14.57 -14.46
C CYS A 266 19.88 15.98 -14.77
N THR A 267 19.35 16.61 -15.82
CA THR A 267 19.65 17.99 -16.19
C THR A 267 19.24 18.95 -15.08
N PHE A 268 18.03 18.78 -14.56
CA PHE A 268 17.56 19.54 -13.41
C PHE A 268 18.47 19.36 -12.19
N TYR A 269 18.79 18.12 -11.82
CA TYR A 269 19.68 17.85 -10.69
C TYR A 269 21.09 18.42 -10.89
N ALA A 270 21.66 18.29 -12.10
CA ALA A 270 22.96 18.87 -12.43
C ALA A 270 22.96 20.40 -12.21
N GLY A 271 21.86 21.07 -12.59
CA GLY A 271 21.64 22.48 -12.30
C GLY A 271 21.64 22.80 -10.79
N LEU A 272 20.97 21.99 -9.97
CA LEU A 272 20.95 22.16 -8.50
C LEU A 272 22.35 22.08 -7.87
N ILE A 273 23.22 21.21 -8.40
CA ILE A 273 24.59 21.02 -7.90
C ILE A 273 25.64 21.83 -8.69
N ARG A 274 25.21 22.75 -9.57
CA ARG A 274 26.05 23.61 -10.41
C ARG A 274 27.08 22.83 -11.24
N ARG A 275 26.63 21.75 -11.89
CA ARG A 275 27.40 20.98 -12.88
C ARG A 275 26.78 21.13 -14.26
N ASP A 276 27.64 21.11 -15.29
CA ASP A 276 27.21 21.30 -16.68
C ASP A 276 26.32 20.16 -17.19
N SER A 277 26.59 18.92 -16.79
CA SER A 277 25.78 17.76 -17.14
C SER A 277 26.02 16.59 -16.19
N LEU A 278 25.07 15.66 -16.17
CA LEU A 278 25.15 14.40 -15.44
C LEU A 278 24.44 13.31 -16.23
N SER A 279 25.12 12.19 -16.49
CA SER A 279 24.44 11.03 -17.09
C SER A 279 23.58 10.31 -16.06
N TRP A 280 22.53 9.61 -16.51
CA TRP A 280 21.68 8.80 -15.64
C TRP A 280 22.46 7.73 -14.85
N ASN A 281 23.43 7.07 -15.49
CA ASN A 281 24.27 6.07 -14.81
C ASN A 281 25.13 6.69 -13.72
N GLU A 282 25.70 7.87 -13.97
CA GLU A 282 26.46 8.61 -12.96
C GLU A 282 25.56 9.05 -11.81
N PHE A 283 24.36 9.56 -12.12
CA PHE A 283 23.35 9.93 -11.13
C PHE A 283 22.98 8.76 -10.22
N ASN A 284 22.58 7.64 -10.81
CA ASN A 284 22.18 6.45 -10.06
C ASN A 284 23.31 5.90 -9.19
N THR A 285 24.55 5.88 -9.69
CA THR A 285 25.67 5.29 -8.95
C THR A 285 26.14 6.18 -7.80
N ARG A 286 26.09 7.50 -7.98
CA ARG A 286 26.69 8.45 -7.02
C ARG A 286 25.72 9.05 -6.03
N HIS A 287 24.47 9.27 -6.46
CA HIS A 287 23.55 10.16 -5.77
C HIS A 287 22.37 9.40 -5.18
N LEU A 288 21.82 8.44 -5.93
CA LEU A 288 20.84 7.51 -5.38
C LEU A 288 21.55 6.45 -4.55
N LYS A 289 21.59 6.65 -3.23
CA LYS A 289 22.15 5.69 -2.26
C LYS A 289 21.35 4.39 -2.15
N ASP A 290 20.25 4.30 -2.88
CA ASP A 290 19.30 3.21 -2.82
C ASP A 290 19.70 2.12 -3.83
N GLU A 291 20.47 1.12 -3.36
CA GLU A 291 20.58 -0.20 -4.02
C GLU A 291 19.25 -0.98 -3.97
N ILE A 292 18.13 -0.27 -3.81
CA ILE A 292 16.81 -0.82 -3.61
C ILE A 292 16.31 -1.32 -4.96
N PRO A 293 15.84 -2.56 -5.04
CA PRO A 293 15.18 -3.03 -6.24
C PRO A 293 13.99 -2.12 -6.57
N PHE A 294 13.96 -1.53 -7.76
CA PHE A 294 12.86 -0.64 -8.16
C PHE A 294 11.48 -1.32 -8.26
N GLY A 295 11.44 -2.65 -8.11
CA GLY A 295 10.22 -3.43 -8.31
C GLY A 295 9.70 -3.35 -9.75
N ILE A 296 8.40 -3.53 -9.86
CA ILE A 296 7.62 -3.29 -11.07
C ILE A 296 7.03 -1.87 -10.96
N LYS A 297 6.81 -1.20 -12.09
CA LYS A 297 6.08 0.08 -12.08
C LYS A 297 4.64 -0.18 -11.66
N MET A 298 4.18 0.53 -10.62
CA MET A 298 2.88 0.32 -10.02
C MET A 298 2.13 1.65 -9.90
N PRO A 299 0.89 1.75 -10.40
CA PRO A 299 0.11 2.99 -10.36
C PRO A 299 0.02 3.56 -8.93
N LEU A 300 0.54 4.77 -8.70
CA LEU A 300 0.58 5.41 -7.37
C LEU A 300 -0.47 6.50 -7.13
N TYR A 301 -1.33 6.77 -8.11
CA TYR A 301 -2.34 7.79 -7.94
C TYR A 301 -3.40 7.38 -6.92
N GLY A 302 -4.09 8.35 -6.33
CA GLY A 302 -5.10 8.10 -5.30
C GLY A 302 -4.52 7.64 -3.95
N PHE A 303 -3.22 7.33 -3.87
CA PHE A 303 -2.50 7.05 -2.63
C PHE A 303 -2.00 8.31 -1.94
N CYS A 304 -2.44 9.52 -2.34
CA CYS A 304 -1.91 10.84 -1.95
C CYS A 304 -1.87 11.15 -0.44
N ARG A 305 -2.34 10.23 0.42
CA ARG A 305 -2.12 10.21 1.88
C ARG A 305 -1.85 8.78 2.32
N THR A 306 -0.56 8.46 2.42
CA THR A 306 -0.02 7.10 2.58
C THR A 306 0.16 6.67 4.03
N ASN A 307 -0.17 7.52 5.01
CA ASN A 307 0.05 7.21 6.42
C ASN A 307 -1.08 6.39 7.05
N ARG A 308 -1.37 5.28 6.39
CA ARG A 308 -2.39 4.32 6.81
C ARG A 308 -1.94 3.56 8.05
N VAL A 309 -0.64 3.35 8.19
CA VAL A 309 -0.07 2.65 9.35
C VAL A 309 -0.23 3.45 10.62
N GLU A 310 0.00 4.77 10.65
CA GLU A 310 -0.22 5.55 11.89
C GLU A 310 -1.67 5.52 12.37
N SER A 311 -2.62 5.52 11.43
CA SER A 311 -4.04 5.33 11.74
C SER A 311 -4.30 3.93 12.33
N ALA A 312 -3.66 2.88 11.79
CA ALA A 312 -3.72 1.54 12.35
C ALA A 312 -3.04 1.46 13.73
N CYS A 313 -1.90 2.13 13.94
CA CYS A 313 -1.20 2.19 15.22
C CYS A 313 -2.02 2.89 16.30
N SER A 314 -2.75 3.95 15.92
CA SER A 314 -3.71 4.63 16.80
C SER A 314 -4.88 3.72 17.13
N TRP A 315 -5.39 2.96 16.16
CA TRP A 315 -6.43 1.95 16.35
C TRP A 315 -5.97 0.81 17.27
N LEU A 316 -4.74 0.32 17.13
CA LEU A 316 -4.16 -0.71 18.00
C LEU A 316 -4.01 -0.19 19.44
N ALA A 317 -3.68 1.09 19.61
CA ALA A 317 -3.63 1.72 20.93
C ALA A 317 -5.03 1.84 21.55
N HIS A 318 -6.03 2.26 20.78
CA HIS A 318 -7.41 2.39 21.24
C HIS A 318 -7.98 1.06 21.78
N HIS A 319 -7.65 -0.05 21.12
CA HIS A 319 -8.08 -1.39 21.55
C HIS A 319 -7.13 -2.04 22.57
N ASN A 320 -6.22 -1.28 23.19
CA ASN A 320 -5.22 -1.76 24.15
C ASN A 320 -4.30 -2.88 23.63
N ILE A 321 -4.24 -3.14 22.32
CA ILE A 321 -3.40 -4.21 21.74
C ILE A 321 -1.92 -3.89 21.97
N ARG A 322 -1.53 -2.61 21.84
CA ARG A 322 -0.15 -2.17 22.12
C ARG A 322 0.22 -2.25 23.60
N SER A 323 -0.76 -2.18 24.49
CA SER A 323 -0.55 -2.17 25.94
C SER A 323 -0.69 -3.56 26.56
N SER A 324 -0.95 -4.58 25.74
CA SER A 324 -1.15 -5.97 26.14
C SER A 324 0.06 -6.83 25.77
N PRO A 325 0.40 -7.85 26.58
CA PRO A 325 1.40 -8.85 26.23
C PRO A 325 1.00 -9.63 24.96
N PRO A 326 1.97 -10.18 24.20
CA PRO A 326 1.73 -10.76 22.88
C PRO A 326 0.57 -11.76 22.81
N ALA A 327 0.46 -12.69 23.76
CA ALA A 327 -0.62 -13.68 23.74
C ALA A 327 -2.02 -13.06 23.86
N VAL A 328 -2.17 -12.05 24.73
CA VAL A 328 -3.44 -11.32 24.91
C VAL A 328 -3.69 -10.42 23.71
N ALA A 329 -2.66 -9.68 23.28
CA ALA A 329 -2.71 -8.76 22.15
C ALA A 329 -3.14 -9.47 20.86
N ILE A 330 -2.65 -10.68 20.60
CA ILE A 330 -3.05 -11.51 19.44
C ILE A 330 -4.55 -11.82 19.50
N SER A 331 -5.04 -12.31 20.63
CA SER A 331 -6.47 -12.64 20.78
C SER A 331 -7.35 -11.41 20.63
N MET A 332 -6.95 -10.28 21.20
CA MET A 332 -7.66 -9.01 21.06
C MET A 332 -7.67 -8.54 19.61
N TRP A 333 -6.51 -8.59 18.94
CA TRP A 333 -6.41 -8.22 17.53
C TRP A 333 -7.33 -9.08 16.66
N LEU A 334 -7.34 -10.40 16.84
CA LEU A 334 -8.21 -11.32 16.11
C LEU A 334 -9.70 -11.00 16.32
N GLN A 335 -10.10 -10.68 17.55
CA GLN A 335 -11.48 -10.32 17.86
C GLN A 335 -11.91 -9.04 17.13
N VAL A 336 -11.11 -7.98 17.19
CA VAL A 336 -11.47 -6.71 16.56
C VAL A 336 -11.30 -6.77 15.03
N ALA A 337 -10.36 -7.57 14.53
CA ALA A 337 -10.22 -7.85 13.10
C ALA A 337 -11.48 -8.56 12.56
N LYS A 338 -12.03 -9.53 13.30
CA LYS A 338 -13.30 -10.19 12.97
C LYS A 338 -14.44 -9.17 12.84
N GLU A 339 -14.65 -8.31 13.84
CA GLU A 339 -15.70 -7.28 13.81
C GLU A 339 -15.54 -6.30 12.63
N THR A 340 -14.30 -6.04 12.24
CA THR A 340 -14.00 -5.20 11.08
C THR A 340 -14.39 -5.90 9.79
N ILE A 341 -14.02 -7.17 9.62
CA ILE A 341 -14.34 -7.98 8.44
C ILE A 341 -15.85 -8.22 8.32
N GLU A 342 -16.55 -8.51 9.42
CA GLU A 342 -18.01 -8.74 9.42
C GLU A 342 -18.76 -7.49 8.93
N ARG A 343 -18.37 -6.30 9.39
CA ARG A 343 -18.92 -5.04 8.89
C ARG A 343 -18.69 -4.87 7.39
N TYR A 344 -17.55 -5.31 6.87
CA TYR A 344 -17.30 -5.29 5.43
C TYR A 344 -18.18 -6.27 4.67
N PHE A 345 -18.35 -7.50 5.17
CA PHE A 345 -19.24 -8.48 4.56
C PHE A 345 -20.70 -8.00 4.52
N GLU A 346 -21.19 -7.38 5.59
CA GLU A 346 -22.52 -6.77 5.58
C GLU A 346 -22.66 -5.68 4.48
N VAL A 347 -21.62 -4.87 4.27
CA VAL A 347 -21.61 -3.88 3.18
C VAL A 347 -21.61 -4.57 1.83
N VAL A 348 -20.85 -5.66 1.66
CA VAL A 348 -20.84 -6.46 0.42
C VAL A 348 -22.23 -7.00 0.10
N GLU A 349 -22.86 -7.65 1.07
CA GLU A 349 -24.17 -8.29 0.90
C GLU A 349 -25.26 -7.26 0.56
N ARG A 350 -25.26 -6.10 1.21
CA ARG A 350 -26.21 -5.00 0.91
C ARG A 350 -26.04 -4.38 -0.47
N THR A 351 -24.95 -4.69 -1.18
CA THR A 351 -24.65 -4.13 -2.51
C THR A 351 -25.00 -5.05 -3.68
N ASP A 352 -25.80 -6.10 -3.45
CA ASP A 352 -26.28 -7.05 -4.47
C ASP A 352 -25.15 -7.63 -5.34
N GLY A 353 -23.99 -7.90 -4.75
CA GLY A 353 -22.84 -8.48 -5.46
C GLY A 353 -22.24 -7.57 -6.53
N VAL A 354 -22.68 -6.30 -6.66
CA VAL A 354 -21.87 -5.29 -7.31
C VAL A 354 -20.61 -5.20 -6.48
N SER A 355 -19.44 -5.39 -7.10
CA SER A 355 -18.14 -5.22 -6.44
C SER A 355 -17.93 -3.75 -6.05
N LEU A 356 -18.76 -3.23 -5.15
CA LEU A 356 -18.68 -1.90 -4.56
C LEU A 356 -17.46 -1.74 -3.64
N LEU A 357 -16.65 -2.79 -3.53
CA LEU A 357 -15.49 -2.88 -2.64
C LEU A 357 -14.16 -2.95 -3.38
N SER A 358 -14.14 -2.98 -4.71
CA SER A 358 -12.91 -2.69 -5.44
C SER A 358 -12.74 -1.18 -5.57
N VAL A 359 -11.48 -0.71 -5.63
CA VAL A 359 -11.11 0.62 -6.16
C VAL A 359 -11.96 0.99 -7.37
N GLY A 360 -12.20 0.01 -8.24
CA GLY A 360 -13.03 0.13 -9.43
C GLY A 360 -14.39 0.73 -9.18
N ALA A 361 -15.11 0.33 -8.13
CA ALA A 361 -16.45 0.86 -7.89
C ALA A 361 -16.48 2.26 -7.28
N ARG A 362 -15.48 2.61 -6.46
CA ARG A 362 -15.32 4.01 -6.04
C ARG A 362 -14.91 4.86 -7.23
N LEU A 363 -13.88 4.46 -7.99
CA LEU A 363 -13.45 5.18 -9.20
C LEU A 363 -14.57 5.29 -10.22
N PHE A 364 -15.42 4.27 -10.33
CA PHE A 364 -16.61 4.27 -11.16
C PHE A 364 -17.66 5.27 -10.66
N ARG A 365 -17.96 5.26 -9.37
CA ARG A 365 -18.90 6.21 -8.77
C ARG A 365 -18.39 7.64 -8.93
N ASP A 366 -17.15 7.88 -8.57
CA ASP A 366 -16.43 9.13 -8.79
C ASP A 366 -16.46 9.53 -10.27
N GLY A 367 -16.19 8.59 -11.17
CA GLY A 367 -16.20 8.80 -12.61
C GLY A 367 -17.58 9.21 -13.12
N LYS A 368 -18.63 8.52 -12.69
CA LYS A 368 -20.02 8.82 -13.00
C LYS A 368 -20.46 10.17 -12.43
N GLU A 369 -20.12 10.48 -11.18
CA GLU A 369 -20.43 11.77 -10.56
C GLU A 369 -19.70 12.91 -11.29
N LYS A 370 -18.42 12.71 -11.63
CA LYS A 370 -17.59 13.69 -12.34
C LYS A 370 -17.91 13.77 -13.85
N SER A 371 -18.60 12.80 -14.44
CA SER A 371 -18.95 12.83 -15.87
C SER A 371 -19.89 13.99 -16.20
N SER A 372 -20.66 14.47 -15.22
CA SER A 372 -21.46 15.70 -15.32
C SER A 372 -20.61 16.96 -15.60
N ARG A 373 -19.31 16.92 -15.28
CA ARG A 373 -18.33 18.00 -15.55
C ARG A 373 -17.60 17.81 -16.89
N CYS A 374 -17.96 16.77 -17.62
CA CYS A 374 -17.38 16.44 -18.91
C CYS A 374 -18.39 16.74 -20.01
N THR A 375 -17.90 17.25 -21.14
CA THR A 375 -18.71 17.48 -22.34
C THR A 375 -18.04 16.88 -23.55
N LYS A 376 -18.78 16.08 -24.32
CA LYS A 376 -18.32 15.58 -25.60
C LYS A 376 -18.21 16.74 -26.59
N SER A 377 -17.03 16.93 -27.18
CA SER A 377 -16.78 18.01 -28.13
C SER A 377 -16.89 17.57 -29.58
N ARG A 378 -16.27 16.43 -29.94
CA ARG A 378 -16.25 15.88 -31.31
C ARG A 378 -16.01 14.38 -31.31
N THR A 379 -16.44 13.72 -32.37
CA THR A 379 -16.14 12.30 -32.66
C THR A 379 -15.51 12.18 -34.03
N TYR A 380 -14.55 11.27 -34.20
CA TYR A 380 -13.83 11.05 -35.45
C TYR A 380 -13.28 9.62 -35.50
N ILE A 381 -12.86 9.16 -36.68
CA ILE A 381 -12.14 7.90 -36.84
C ILE A 381 -10.66 8.21 -36.98
N TYR A 382 -9.81 7.51 -36.24
CA TYR A 382 -8.35 7.61 -36.35
C TYR A 382 -7.76 6.21 -36.30
N ASP A 383 -6.98 5.85 -37.33
CA ASP A 383 -6.35 4.53 -37.43
C ASP A 383 -7.34 3.36 -37.28
N ASN A 384 -8.49 3.47 -37.96
CA ASN A 384 -9.65 2.55 -37.87
C ASN A 384 -10.34 2.48 -36.49
N ASP A 385 -9.87 3.21 -35.50
CA ASP A 385 -10.49 3.29 -34.18
C ASP A 385 -11.48 4.46 -34.10
N PHE A 386 -12.60 4.24 -33.43
CA PHE A 386 -13.51 5.32 -33.10
C PHE A 386 -12.94 6.14 -31.96
N CYS A 387 -12.83 7.44 -32.17
CA CYS A 387 -12.29 8.38 -31.20
C CYS A 387 -13.35 9.44 -30.85
N ALA A 388 -13.44 9.76 -29.56
CA ALA A 388 -14.22 10.88 -29.06
C ALA A 388 -13.32 11.81 -28.27
N SER A 389 -13.42 13.09 -28.58
CA SER A 389 -12.84 14.14 -27.75
C SER A 389 -13.84 14.56 -26.68
N ILE A 390 -13.40 14.52 -25.44
CA ILE A 390 -14.16 14.85 -24.25
C ILE A 390 -13.43 15.97 -23.50
N ASN A 391 -14.07 17.12 -23.37
CA ASN A 391 -13.59 18.20 -22.54
C ASN A 391 -13.98 17.94 -21.10
N SER A 392 -13.07 18.19 -20.15
CA SER A 392 -13.41 18.18 -18.72
C SER A 392 -13.05 19.50 -18.07
N ARG A 393 -13.93 19.99 -17.18
CA ARG A 393 -13.74 21.24 -16.44
C ARG A 393 -13.22 20.97 -15.03
N GLN A 394 -12.12 21.61 -14.67
CA GLN A 394 -11.59 21.69 -13.30
C GLN A 394 -11.35 23.15 -12.93
N GLY A 395 -12.29 23.73 -12.18
CA GLY A 395 -12.30 25.17 -11.91
C GLY A 395 -12.44 25.97 -13.20
N ALA A 396 -11.52 26.90 -13.44
CA ALA A 396 -11.47 27.72 -14.66
C ALA A 396 -10.81 27.01 -15.85
N THR A 397 -10.14 25.88 -15.63
CA THR A 397 -9.40 25.17 -16.69
C THR A 397 -10.27 24.14 -17.40
N THR A 398 -10.12 24.04 -18.73
CA THR A 398 -10.74 23.00 -19.55
C THR A 398 -9.64 22.20 -20.23
N THR A 399 -9.69 20.88 -20.09
CA THR A 399 -8.71 19.97 -20.70
C THR A 399 -9.41 19.00 -21.64
N GLU A 400 -8.88 18.87 -22.85
CA GLU A 400 -9.34 17.92 -23.87
C GLU A 400 -8.74 16.53 -23.61
N HIS A 401 -9.58 15.49 -23.61
CA HIS A 401 -9.17 14.10 -23.49
C HIS A 401 -9.73 13.29 -24.65
N ILE A 402 -8.91 12.38 -25.18
CA ILE A 402 -9.29 11.49 -26.27
C ILE A 402 -9.66 10.14 -25.67
N VAL A 403 -10.90 9.72 -25.90
CA VAL A 403 -11.39 8.38 -25.62
C VAL A 403 -11.43 7.59 -26.92
N LYS A 404 -10.66 6.52 -27.01
CA LYS A 404 -10.59 5.61 -28.15
C LYS A 404 -11.38 4.34 -27.85
N VAL A 405 -12.16 3.88 -28.82
CA VAL A 405 -12.84 2.59 -28.82
C VAL A 405 -12.21 1.78 -29.94
N ALA A 406 -11.35 0.85 -29.55
CA ALA A 406 -10.58 -0.01 -30.43
C ALA A 406 -11.06 -1.47 -30.34
N GLN A 407 -10.55 -2.33 -31.20
CA GLN A 407 -10.71 -3.78 -31.12
C GLN A 407 -9.35 -4.43 -30.82
N HIS A 408 -9.27 -5.23 -29.76
CA HIS A 408 -8.08 -6.00 -29.42
C HIS A 408 -8.46 -7.47 -29.24
N ASN A 409 -7.88 -8.37 -30.05
CA ASN A 409 -8.23 -9.80 -30.08
C ASN A 409 -9.74 -10.07 -30.23
N GLY A 410 -10.43 -9.27 -31.05
CA GLY A 410 -11.87 -9.37 -31.26
C GLY A 410 -12.74 -8.95 -30.06
N GLN A 411 -12.13 -8.41 -29.02
CA GLN A 411 -12.82 -7.77 -27.90
C GLN A 411 -12.70 -6.25 -28.05
N PRO A 412 -13.79 -5.51 -27.83
CA PRO A 412 -13.72 -4.05 -27.80
C PRO A 412 -12.86 -3.60 -26.62
N VAL A 413 -12.07 -2.55 -26.81
CA VAL A 413 -11.27 -1.94 -25.74
C VAL A 413 -11.50 -0.45 -25.77
N ILE A 414 -12.04 0.09 -24.67
CA ILE A 414 -12.21 1.53 -24.50
C ILE A 414 -11.05 2.07 -23.67
N LYS A 415 -10.23 2.94 -24.26
CA LYS A 415 -9.09 3.58 -23.59
C LYS A 415 -9.26 5.09 -23.62
N CYS A 416 -9.14 5.74 -22.47
CA CYS A 416 -9.02 7.19 -22.43
C CYS A 416 -7.54 7.57 -22.28
N CYS A 417 -7.09 8.63 -22.96
CA CYS A 417 -5.77 9.20 -22.72
C CYS A 417 -5.67 9.93 -21.37
N CYS A 418 -6.78 10.02 -20.63
CA CYS A 418 -6.71 10.52 -19.27
C CYS A 418 -5.97 9.50 -18.40
N PHE A 419 -5.20 10.07 -17.50
CA PHE A 419 -4.36 9.36 -16.57
C PHE A 419 -5.11 8.33 -15.68
N TYR A 420 -6.39 8.57 -15.33
CA TYR A 420 -7.17 7.59 -14.54
C TYR A 420 -7.34 6.25 -15.28
N SER A 421 -7.54 6.31 -16.59
CA SER A 421 -7.68 5.13 -17.43
C SER A 421 -6.36 4.38 -17.57
N ASP A 422 -5.25 5.13 -17.67
CA ASP A 422 -3.91 4.53 -17.78
C ASP A 422 -3.45 3.88 -16.47
N MET A 423 -3.81 4.49 -15.33
CA MET A 423 -3.39 4.01 -14.02
C MET A 423 -4.19 2.85 -13.48
N TYR A 424 -5.51 2.81 -13.67
CA TYR A 424 -6.30 1.75 -13.05
C TYR A 424 -7.02 0.84 -14.04
N ALA A 425 -6.85 1.07 -15.35
CA ALA A 425 -7.62 0.38 -16.38
C ALA A 425 -9.14 0.41 -16.14
N TYR A 426 -9.64 1.44 -15.43
CA TYR A 426 -11.06 1.62 -15.14
C TYR A 426 -11.69 2.75 -15.98
N PRO A 427 -13.01 2.66 -16.27
CA PRO A 427 -13.75 3.72 -16.93
C PRO A 427 -13.67 5.05 -16.16
N CYS A 428 -12.94 6.01 -16.69
CA CYS A 428 -12.87 7.35 -16.12
C CYS A 428 -14.15 8.15 -16.42
N ALA A 429 -14.26 9.36 -15.85
CA ALA A 429 -15.36 10.29 -16.11
C ALA A 429 -15.58 10.58 -17.62
N HIS A 430 -14.51 10.58 -18.41
CA HIS A 430 -14.58 10.81 -19.85
C HIS A 430 -15.16 9.61 -20.60
N VAL A 431 -14.80 8.38 -20.22
CA VAL A 431 -15.41 7.16 -20.75
C VAL A 431 -16.90 7.14 -20.40
N HIS A 432 -17.25 7.52 -19.18
CA HIS A 432 -18.65 7.67 -18.76
C HIS A 432 -19.41 8.70 -19.59
N CYS A 433 -18.81 9.87 -19.82
CA CYS A 433 -19.40 10.91 -20.67
C CYS A 433 -19.63 10.38 -22.09
N LEU A 434 -18.65 9.69 -22.68
CA LEU A 434 -18.81 9.05 -23.99
C LEU A 434 -19.96 8.05 -23.98
N LEU A 435 -20.00 7.15 -22.99
CA LEU A 435 -21.06 6.14 -22.88
C LEU A 435 -22.44 6.77 -22.65
N GLN A 436 -22.54 7.93 -22.00
CA GLN A 436 -23.81 8.65 -21.83
C GLN A 436 -24.32 9.25 -23.16
N HIS A 437 -23.42 9.75 -24.01
CA HIS A 437 -23.79 10.39 -25.27
C HIS A 437 -23.92 9.43 -26.45
N ASP A 438 -23.07 8.40 -26.52
CA ASP A 438 -22.92 7.54 -27.70
C ASP A 438 -23.00 6.05 -27.36
N TYR A 439 -23.76 5.68 -26.31
CA TYR A 439 -23.92 4.30 -25.86
C TYR A 439 -24.17 3.31 -27.01
N GLU A 440 -25.16 3.60 -27.85
CA GLU A 440 -25.57 2.71 -28.94
C GLU A 440 -24.50 2.58 -30.03
N LEU A 441 -23.74 3.65 -30.30
CA LEU A 441 -22.63 3.60 -31.25
C LEU A 441 -21.49 2.76 -30.69
N VAL A 442 -21.08 3.00 -29.45
CA VAL A 442 -20.06 2.20 -28.76
C VAL A 442 -20.50 0.74 -28.72
N ARG A 443 -21.73 0.46 -28.30
CA ARG A 443 -22.31 -0.90 -28.29
C ARG A 443 -22.25 -1.57 -29.65
N ARG A 444 -22.52 -0.85 -30.75
CA ARG A 444 -22.43 -1.38 -32.13
C ARG A 444 -21.00 -1.66 -32.56
N LEU A 445 -20.04 -0.83 -32.17
CA LEU A 445 -18.62 -1.05 -32.44
C LEU A 445 -18.06 -2.24 -31.66
N CYS A 446 -18.71 -2.58 -30.55
CA CYS A 446 -18.34 -3.63 -29.61
C CYS A 446 -18.99 -5.01 -29.88
N ARG A 447 -19.50 -5.25 -31.10
CA ARG A 447 -20.41 -6.34 -31.53
C ARG A 447 -19.88 -7.80 -31.44
N ASN A 448 -19.30 -8.19 -30.30
CA ASN A 448 -19.19 -9.58 -29.85
C ASN A 448 -19.83 -9.82 -28.46
N ALA A 449 -20.32 -8.79 -27.76
CA ALA A 449 -20.96 -8.94 -26.44
C ALA A 449 -22.50 -8.90 -26.52
N THR A 450 -23.10 -10.09 -26.58
CA THR A 450 -24.47 -10.52 -26.13
C THR A 450 -25.65 -9.54 -26.23
N GLU A 451 -26.74 -10.06 -26.82
CA GLU A 451 -28.07 -9.44 -26.90
C GLU A 451 -28.59 -8.92 -25.54
N SER A 452 -29.35 -7.81 -25.57
CA SER A 452 -30.24 -7.30 -24.51
C SER A 452 -29.68 -6.71 -23.19
N LEU A 453 -28.37 -6.45 -23.04
CA LEU A 453 -27.89 -5.73 -21.85
C LEU A 453 -28.38 -4.26 -21.82
N SER A 454 -28.93 -3.83 -20.68
CA SER A 454 -29.21 -2.42 -20.37
C SER A 454 -27.91 -1.62 -20.23
N HIS A 455 -27.98 -0.29 -20.33
CA HIS A 455 -26.80 0.59 -20.19
C HIS A 455 -25.99 0.31 -18.92
N SER A 456 -26.67 0.09 -17.79
CA SER A 456 -26.01 -0.24 -16.52
C SER A 456 -25.34 -1.63 -16.55
N GLN A 457 -25.96 -2.63 -17.20
CA GLN A 457 -25.41 -3.97 -17.32
C GLN A 457 -24.21 -4.04 -18.29
N TYR A 458 -24.25 -3.29 -19.39
CA TYR A 458 -23.15 -3.20 -20.35
C TYR A 458 -21.96 -2.44 -19.76
N VAL A 459 -22.23 -1.32 -19.08
CA VAL A 459 -21.18 -0.61 -18.33
C VAL A 459 -20.58 -1.53 -17.26
N ARG A 460 -21.39 -2.36 -16.59
CA ARG A 460 -20.89 -3.40 -15.65
C ARG A 460 -20.09 -4.51 -16.33
N SER A 461 -20.40 -4.91 -17.56
CA SER A 461 -19.63 -5.93 -18.27
C SER A 461 -18.26 -5.42 -18.72
N LEU A 462 -18.13 -4.11 -19.02
CA LEU A 462 -16.84 -3.44 -19.20
C LEU A 462 -16.01 -3.35 -17.91
N LEU A 463 -16.63 -3.50 -16.73
CA LEU A 463 -15.98 -3.54 -15.42
C LEU A 463 -15.61 -4.96 -14.98
N ASN A 464 -15.91 -5.99 -15.79
CA ASN A 464 -15.63 -7.36 -15.38
C ASN A 464 -14.09 -7.55 -15.30
N PRO A 465 -13.54 -8.08 -14.20
CA PRO A 465 -12.10 -8.02 -13.91
C PRO A 465 -11.22 -8.83 -14.86
N SER A 466 -11.77 -9.53 -15.86
CA SER A 466 -10.97 -10.15 -16.92
C SER A 466 -10.22 -9.12 -17.79
N TRP A 467 -10.55 -7.83 -17.65
CA TRP A 467 -9.96 -6.70 -18.39
C TRP A 467 -8.93 -5.91 -17.58
N ALA A 468 -9.01 -5.98 -16.25
CA ALA A 468 -7.82 -5.69 -15.46
C ALA A 468 -6.85 -6.77 -15.89
N VAL A 469 -5.77 -6.38 -16.56
CA VAL A 469 -4.64 -7.27 -16.88
C VAL A 469 -4.50 -8.21 -15.69
N PRO A 470 -4.54 -9.55 -15.88
CA PRO A 470 -4.24 -10.42 -14.76
C PRO A 470 -2.90 -9.90 -14.24
N PHE A 471 -2.89 -9.39 -13.01
CA PHE A 471 -1.66 -9.33 -12.26
C PHE A 471 -1.30 -10.82 -12.15
N VAL A 472 -0.51 -11.28 -13.11
CA VAL A 472 -0.01 -12.65 -13.27
C VAL A 472 1.04 -12.87 -12.22
#